data_AF-A0A6B2CKU7-F1
#
_entry.id   AF-A0A6B2CKU7-F1
#
_cell.length_a   1.000
_cell.length_b   1.000
_cell.length_c   1.000
_cell.angle_alpha   90.00
_cell.angle_beta   90.00
_cell.angle_gamma   90.00
#
_symmetry.space_group_name_H-M   'P 1'
#
loop_
_entity.id
_entity.type
_entity.pdbx_description
1 polymer ?
#
loop_
_entity_poly.entity_id
_entity_poly.type
_entity_poly.pdbx_seq_one_letter_code
_entity_poly.pdbx_strand_id
1 'polypeptide(L)'
;MGTVSVNKPVTSMLSELSSDLARDDLVLVERMPQIKETERYRDVVISMLREFHIALVLVRLVFRSGEVKGYVFLIKGDVGGETPSSGHVEGYVIVRDHRGRVTKYIYNPEDAPLDYLAREVLTFADLYRKAEERIIKLGLTEAYRDKGFFTDYE
;
A
#
# COMPACT_ATOMS: atom_id res chain seq x y z
N MET A 1 -21.52 -6.98 -0.29
CA MET A 1 -20.39 -6.03 -0.37
C MET A 1 -20.97 -4.62 -0.39
N GLY A 2 -20.69 -3.79 0.61
CA GLY A 2 -21.15 -2.39 0.65
C GLY A 2 -20.22 -1.48 -0.15
N THR A 3 -20.73 -0.39 -0.71
CA THR A 3 -19.92 0.67 -1.35
C THR A 3 -20.26 2.02 -0.72
N VAL A 4 -19.24 2.79 -0.37
CA VAL A 4 -19.36 4.08 0.32
C VAL A 4 -18.48 5.09 -0.39
N SER A 5 -19.04 6.23 -0.79
CA SER A 5 -18.26 7.38 -1.23
C SER A 5 -17.77 8.15 -0.01
N VAL A 6 -16.46 8.32 0.11
CA VAL A 6 -15.83 8.91 1.31
C VAL A 6 -15.92 10.45 1.31
N ASN A 7 -16.24 11.06 0.17
CA ASN A 7 -16.25 12.52 -0.04
C ASN A 7 -14.91 13.18 0.37
N LYS A 8 -13.79 12.48 0.12
CA LYS A 8 -12.42 12.93 0.36
C LYS A 8 -11.56 12.66 -0.87
N PRO A 9 -10.52 13.46 -1.14
CA PRO A 9 -9.62 13.22 -2.27
C PRO A 9 -8.79 11.95 -2.07
N VAL A 10 -8.33 11.37 -3.18
CA VAL A 10 -7.48 10.17 -3.17
C VAL A 10 -6.17 10.37 -2.40
N THR A 11 -5.66 11.59 -2.28
CA THR A 11 -4.52 11.93 -1.40
C THR A 11 -4.78 11.62 0.08
N SER A 12 -6.03 11.70 0.53
CA SER A 12 -6.41 11.22 1.88
C SER A 12 -6.27 9.70 2.00
N MET A 13 -6.62 8.95 0.95
CA MET A 13 -6.43 7.51 0.90
C MET A 13 -4.95 7.13 0.97
N LEU A 14 -4.08 7.86 0.26
CA LEU A 14 -2.63 7.69 0.29
C LEU A 14 -2.04 7.96 1.69
N SER A 15 -2.60 8.94 2.40
CA SER A 15 -2.25 9.21 3.80
C SER A 15 -2.71 8.08 4.74
N GLU A 16 -3.90 7.52 4.52
CA GLU A 16 -4.40 6.36 5.27
C GLU A 16 -3.52 5.13 5.05
N LEU A 17 -3.12 4.85 3.81
CA LEU A 17 -2.16 3.79 3.49
C LEU A 17 -0.83 3.99 4.23
N SER A 18 -0.30 5.21 4.24
CA SER A 18 0.94 5.52 4.97
C SER A 18 0.80 5.23 6.47
N SER A 19 -0.32 5.64 7.06
CA SER A 19 -0.62 5.37 8.47
C SER A 19 -0.77 3.87 8.74
N ASP A 20 -1.42 3.14 7.85
CA ASP A 20 -1.64 1.70 8.03
C ASP A 20 -0.36 0.89 7.88
N LEU A 21 0.53 1.27 6.96
CA LEU A 21 1.88 0.68 6.84
C LEU A 21 2.73 0.93 8.08
N ALA A 22 2.46 2.02 8.81
CA ALA A 22 3.16 2.38 10.03
C ALA A 22 2.65 1.64 11.29
N ARG A 23 1.50 0.95 11.22
CA ARG A 23 0.90 0.25 12.38
C ARG A 23 1.75 -0.92 12.86
N ASP A 24 1.73 -1.14 14.18
CA ASP A 24 2.47 -2.22 14.84
C ASP A 24 1.73 -3.56 14.87
N ASP A 25 0.42 -3.56 14.58
CA ASP A 25 -0.41 -4.77 14.47
C ASP A 25 -0.48 -5.31 13.03
N LEU A 26 0.30 -4.75 12.11
CA LEU A 26 0.41 -5.20 10.73
C LEU A 26 1.20 -6.50 10.67
N VAL A 27 0.62 -7.54 10.06
CA VAL A 27 1.21 -8.90 9.99
C VAL A 27 1.52 -9.35 8.57
N LEU A 28 0.97 -8.70 7.55
CA LEU A 28 1.28 -8.97 6.14
C LEU A 28 1.18 -7.70 5.32
N VAL A 29 2.13 -7.53 4.39
CA VAL A 29 2.08 -6.56 3.29
C VAL A 29 2.37 -7.30 2.00
N GLU A 30 1.48 -7.16 1.01
CA GLU A 30 1.71 -7.56 -0.38
C GLU A 30 1.44 -6.36 -1.28
N ARG A 31 2.20 -6.19 -2.35
CA ARG A 31 2.03 -5.07 -3.29
C ARG A 31 2.16 -5.48 -4.74
N MET A 32 1.55 -4.72 -5.64
CA MET A 32 1.78 -4.76 -7.07
C MET A 32 2.09 -3.35 -7.60
N PRO A 33 2.95 -3.21 -8.62
CA PRO A 33 3.68 -4.27 -9.32
C PRO A 33 4.69 -5.01 -8.42
N GLN A 34 4.87 -6.31 -8.66
CA GLN A 34 5.94 -7.06 -8.03
C GLN A 34 7.26 -6.63 -8.64
N ILE A 35 8.30 -6.52 -7.82
CA ILE A 35 9.63 -6.10 -8.26
C ILE A 35 10.65 -7.18 -7.92
N LYS A 36 11.72 -7.26 -8.69
CA LYS A 36 12.86 -8.12 -8.34
C LYS A 36 13.57 -7.55 -7.12
N GLU A 37 14.27 -8.40 -6.37
CA GLU A 37 15.05 -7.99 -5.20
C GLU A 37 16.10 -6.90 -5.50
N THR A 38 16.60 -6.86 -6.74
CA THR A 38 17.58 -5.88 -7.20
C THR A 38 16.96 -4.55 -7.64
N GLU A 39 15.64 -4.49 -7.80
CA GLU A 39 14.92 -3.33 -8.30
C GLU A 39 14.40 -2.48 -7.14
N ARG A 40 14.28 -1.17 -7.37
CA ARG A 40 13.59 -0.28 -6.44
C ARG A 40 12.15 -0.12 -6.89
N TYR A 41 11.22 -0.26 -5.96
CA TYR A 41 9.78 -0.13 -6.24
C TYR A 41 9.45 1.17 -6.97
N ARG A 42 10.06 2.28 -6.52
CA ARG A 42 9.94 3.58 -7.16
C ARG A 42 10.31 3.55 -8.64
N ASP A 43 11.46 2.97 -8.96
CA ASP A 43 12.00 3.03 -10.31
C ASP A 43 11.10 2.24 -11.27
N VAL A 44 10.50 1.14 -10.80
CA VAL A 44 9.51 0.38 -11.57
C VAL A 44 8.25 1.20 -11.82
N VAL A 45 7.65 1.80 -10.79
CA VAL A 45 6.42 2.62 -10.93
C VAL A 45 6.66 3.84 -11.82
N ILE A 46 7.80 4.53 -11.66
CA ILE A 46 8.17 5.66 -12.53
C ILE A 46 8.39 5.21 -13.97
N SER A 47 9.03 4.05 -14.19
CA SER A 47 9.22 3.52 -15.53
C SER A 47 7.89 3.20 -16.19
N MET A 48 6.93 2.60 -15.46
CA MET A 48 5.58 2.38 -15.99
C MET A 48 4.89 3.68 -16.40
N LEU A 49 5.00 4.74 -15.57
CA LEU A 49 4.43 6.05 -15.90
C LEU A 49 5.09 6.72 -17.10
N ARG A 50 6.40 6.52 -17.31
CA ARG A 50 7.12 7.06 -18.47
C ARG A 50 6.76 6.34 -19.76
N GLU A 51 6.75 5.00 -19.72
CA GLU A 51 6.58 4.17 -20.92
C GLU A 51 5.11 4.05 -21.35
N PHE A 52 4.18 4.01 -20.39
CA PHE A 52 2.77 3.72 -20.67
C PHE A 52 1.83 4.85 -20.28
N HIS A 53 2.33 5.94 -19.70
CA HIS A 53 1.54 7.04 -19.15
C HIS A 53 0.49 6.57 -18.13
N ILE A 54 0.68 5.38 -17.55
CA ILE A 54 -0.25 4.78 -16.61
C ILE A 54 0.47 3.86 -15.62
N ALA A 55 0.08 3.92 -14.35
CA ALA A 55 0.54 2.99 -13.33
C ALA A 55 -0.61 2.58 -12.42
N LEU A 56 -0.80 1.27 -12.28
CA LEU A 56 -1.76 0.67 -11.37
C LEU A 56 -1.01 0.10 -10.16
N VAL A 57 -1.39 0.53 -8.97
CA VAL A 57 -0.82 0.03 -7.71
C VAL A 57 -1.90 -0.65 -6.91
N LEU A 58 -1.57 -1.84 -6.40
CA LEU A 58 -2.40 -2.58 -5.46
C LEU A 58 -1.59 -2.88 -4.22
N VAL A 59 -2.20 -2.75 -3.05
CA VAL A 59 -1.57 -3.07 -1.78
C VAL A 59 -2.57 -3.84 -0.93
N ARG A 60 -2.16 -5.00 -0.43
CA ARG A 60 -2.93 -5.78 0.53
C ARG A 60 -2.22 -5.77 1.87
N LEU A 61 -2.95 -5.36 2.89
CA LEU A 61 -2.53 -5.32 4.27
C LEU A 61 -3.40 -6.28 5.09
N VAL A 62 -2.77 -7.07 5.95
CA VAL A 62 -3.47 -7.90 6.95
C VAL A 62 -3.01 -7.49 8.33
N PHE A 63 -3.97 -7.29 9.23
CA PHE A 63 -3.71 -6.92 10.62
C PHE A 63 -3.99 -8.08 11.57
N ARG A 64 -3.34 -8.08 12.74
CA ARG A 64 -3.50 -9.11 13.78
C ARG A 64 -4.94 -9.26 14.27
N SER A 65 -5.75 -8.20 14.16
CA SER A 65 -7.19 -8.23 14.46
C SER A 65 -8.03 -9.08 13.48
N GLY A 66 -7.44 -9.56 12.38
CA GLY A 66 -8.13 -10.24 11.28
C GLY A 66 -8.69 -9.30 10.22
N GLU A 67 -8.60 -7.98 10.44
CA GLU A 67 -8.93 -6.97 9.43
C GLU A 67 -7.98 -7.08 8.22
N VAL A 68 -8.54 -6.94 7.01
CA VAL A 68 -7.78 -6.89 5.77
C VAL A 68 -8.15 -5.63 5.02
N LYS A 69 -7.15 -4.87 4.58
CA LYS A 69 -7.33 -3.69 3.73
C LYS A 69 -6.63 -3.89 2.38
N GLY A 70 -7.35 -3.61 1.31
CA GLY A 70 -6.87 -3.61 -0.06
C GLY A 70 -6.92 -2.20 -0.62
N TYR A 71 -5.78 -1.54 -0.77
CA TYR A 71 -5.66 -0.23 -1.42
C TYR A 71 -5.45 -0.44 -2.91
N VAL A 72 -6.23 0.26 -3.73
CA VAL A 72 -6.08 0.27 -5.19
C VAL A 72 -6.07 1.71 -5.66
N PHE A 73 -5.03 2.11 -6.38
CA PHE A 73 -4.99 3.40 -7.05
C PHE A 73 -4.36 3.31 -8.43
N LEU A 74 -4.86 4.15 -9.31
CA LEU A 74 -4.46 4.27 -10.70
C LEU A 74 -3.99 5.70 -10.92
N ILE A 75 -2.79 5.84 -11.47
CA ILE A 75 -2.22 7.11 -11.89
C ILE A 75 -2.25 7.10 -13.42
N LYS A 76 -2.89 8.10 -14.04
CA LYS A 76 -2.89 8.33 -15.49
C LYS A 76 -2.14 9.62 -15.76
N GLY A 77 -0.99 9.55 -16.41
CA GLY A 77 -0.23 10.71 -16.84
C GLY A 77 -0.94 11.49 -17.95
N ASP A 78 -0.67 12.78 -18.05
CA ASP A 78 -1.12 13.60 -19.18
C ASP A 78 -0.55 13.12 -20.52
N VAL A 79 -1.35 13.26 -21.58
CA VAL A 79 -0.98 12.83 -22.94
C VAL A 79 -0.57 14.07 -23.72
N GLY A 80 0.73 14.42 -23.66
CA GLY A 80 1.22 15.64 -24.30
C GLY A 80 2.72 15.68 -24.62
N GLY A 81 3.50 14.69 -24.18
CA GLY A 81 4.94 14.62 -24.42
C GLY A 81 5.54 13.26 -24.09
N GLU A 82 6.86 13.14 -24.29
CA GLU A 82 7.65 11.92 -24.04
C GLU A 82 7.64 11.49 -22.55
N THR A 83 7.35 12.42 -21.64
CA THR A 83 7.17 12.14 -20.21
C THR A 83 6.00 12.95 -19.67
N PRO A 84 5.06 12.34 -18.92
CA PRO A 84 3.95 13.10 -18.36
C PRO A 84 4.42 14.17 -17.38
N SER A 85 3.79 15.34 -17.38
CA SER A 85 4.11 16.46 -16.47
C SER A 85 3.17 16.52 -15.27
N SER A 86 1.96 15.98 -15.44
CA SER A 86 0.91 15.87 -14.44
C SER A 86 0.22 14.50 -14.55
N GLY A 87 -0.58 14.13 -13.56
CA GLY A 87 -1.36 12.91 -13.62
C GLY A 87 -2.68 12.98 -12.86
N HIS A 88 -3.69 12.33 -13.41
CA HIS A 88 -4.98 12.10 -12.79
C HIS A 88 -4.93 10.83 -11.94
N VAL A 89 -5.28 10.94 -10.66
CA VAL A 89 -5.22 9.84 -9.71
C VAL A 89 -6.63 9.44 -9.27
N GLU A 90 -6.93 8.15 -9.40
CA GLU A 90 -8.18 7.54 -8.97
C GLU A 90 -7.86 6.43 -7.95
N GLY A 91 -8.74 6.20 -6.96
CA GLY A 91 -8.48 5.14 -6.00
C GLY A 91 -9.65 4.76 -5.11
N TYR A 92 -9.54 3.56 -4.53
CA TYR A 92 -10.47 3.03 -3.55
C TYR A 92 -9.78 2.08 -2.58
N VAL A 93 -10.41 1.87 -1.42
CA VAL A 93 -10.00 0.90 -0.41
C VAL A 93 -11.08 -0.15 -0.24
N ILE A 94 -10.70 -1.42 -0.25
CA ILE A 94 -11.57 -2.52 0.15
C ILE A 94 -11.19 -2.92 1.57
N VAL A 95 -12.11 -2.85 2.50
CA VAL A 95 -11.91 -3.27 3.89
C VAL A 95 -12.77 -4.50 4.15
N ARG A 96 -12.15 -5.57 4.63
CA ARG A 96 -12.82 -6.71 5.23
C ARG A 96 -12.61 -6.66 6.74
N ASP A 97 -13.68 -6.46 7.49
CA ASP A 97 -13.60 -6.44 8.95
C ASP A 97 -13.40 -7.85 9.54
N HIS A 98 -13.15 -7.91 10.86
CA HIS A 98 -12.99 -9.17 11.61
C HIS A 98 -14.22 -10.09 11.56
N ARG A 99 -15.40 -9.58 11.16
CA ARG A 99 -16.64 -10.35 10.99
C ARG A 99 -16.84 -10.80 9.54
N GLY A 100 -15.87 -10.56 8.67
CA GLY A 100 -15.91 -10.91 7.26
C GLY A 100 -16.75 -9.96 6.40
N ARG A 101 -17.25 -8.85 6.94
CA ARG A 101 -18.04 -7.88 6.16
C ARG A 101 -17.09 -7.06 5.29
N VAL A 102 -17.42 -6.98 4.00
CA VAL A 102 -16.61 -6.29 2.99
C VAL A 102 -17.27 -4.97 2.59
N THR A 103 -16.51 -3.87 2.71
CA THR A 103 -16.90 -2.52 2.31
C THR A 103 -15.86 -1.91 1.37
N LYS A 104 -16.31 -1.35 0.25
CA LYS A 104 -15.50 -0.59 -0.69
C LYS A 104 -15.69 0.91 -0.42
N TYR A 105 -14.60 1.61 -0.12
CA TYR A 105 -14.55 3.05 0.09
C TYR A 105 -13.96 3.71 -1.15
N ILE A 106 -14.75 4.53 -1.84
CA ILE A 106 -14.35 5.22 -3.07
C ILE A 106 -13.98 6.67 -2.70
N TYR A 107 -12.81 7.09 -3.14
CA TYR A 107 -12.30 8.45 -2.93
C TYR A 107 -12.51 9.28 -4.20
N ASN A 108 -12.59 10.59 -4.04
CA ASN A 108 -12.70 11.52 -5.15
C ASN A 108 -11.36 11.55 -5.90
N PRO A 109 -11.37 11.46 -7.23
CA PRO A 109 -10.15 11.56 -8.00
C PRO A 109 -9.59 12.98 -7.95
N GLU A 110 -8.29 13.11 -8.20
CA GLU A 110 -7.57 14.38 -8.11
C GLU A 110 -6.44 14.43 -9.13
N ASP A 111 -6.21 15.62 -9.70
CA ASP A 111 -5.04 15.89 -10.54
C ASP A 111 -3.87 16.30 -9.66
N ALA A 112 -2.70 15.71 -9.90
CA ALA A 112 -1.49 15.98 -9.14
C ALA A 112 -0.26 16.15 -10.04
N PRO A 113 0.68 17.04 -9.70
CA PRO A 113 1.97 17.12 -10.40
C PRO A 113 2.75 15.81 -10.30
N LEU A 114 3.45 15.41 -11.38
CA LEU A 114 4.20 14.15 -11.36
C LEU A 114 5.30 14.14 -10.28
N ASP A 115 5.92 15.29 -9.98
CA ASP A 115 6.91 15.43 -8.91
C ASP A 115 6.33 15.17 -7.51
N TYR A 116 5.06 15.50 -7.30
CA TYR A 116 4.36 15.15 -6.07
C TYR A 116 4.13 13.63 -6.02
N LEU A 117 3.61 13.05 -7.11
CA LEU A 117 3.34 11.61 -7.19
C LEU A 117 4.61 10.77 -7.05
N ALA A 118 5.72 11.20 -7.65
CA ALA A 118 7.02 10.56 -7.52
C ALA A 118 7.55 10.59 -6.07
N ARG A 119 7.30 11.68 -5.33
CA ARG A 119 7.63 11.79 -3.91
C ARG A 119 6.76 10.87 -3.04
N GLU A 120 5.46 10.76 -3.35
CA GLU A 120 4.57 9.83 -2.65
C GLU A 120 5.01 8.37 -2.90
N VAL A 121 5.32 8.02 -4.14
CA VAL A 121 5.85 6.68 -4.49
C VAL A 121 7.17 6.39 -3.77
N LEU A 122 8.06 7.38 -3.63
CA LEU A 122 9.28 7.30 -2.82
C LEU A 122 8.97 6.97 -1.36
N THR A 123 8.07 7.74 -0.75
CA THR A 123 7.63 7.54 0.63
C THR A 123 7.07 6.15 0.82
N PHE A 124 6.24 5.66 -0.10
CA PHE A 124 5.68 4.32 -0.03
C PHE A 124 6.72 3.22 -0.14
N ALA A 125 7.70 3.36 -1.06
CA ALA A 125 8.77 2.37 -1.20
C ALA A 125 9.53 2.17 0.13
N ASP A 126 9.84 3.26 0.83
CA ASP A 126 10.51 3.20 2.14
C ASP A 126 9.60 2.64 3.23
N LEU A 127 8.33 3.05 3.25
CA LEU A 127 7.35 2.54 4.22
C LEU A 127 7.10 1.05 4.06
N TYR A 128 7.03 0.55 2.83
CA TYR A 128 6.88 -0.87 2.58
C TYR A 128 8.07 -1.67 3.11
N ARG A 129 9.30 -1.23 2.81
CA ARG A 129 10.51 -1.90 3.31
C ARG A 129 10.53 -1.94 4.83
N LYS A 130 10.21 -0.82 5.49
CA LYS A 130 10.13 -0.74 6.95
C LYS A 130 9.02 -1.66 7.51
N ALA A 131 7.88 -1.73 6.84
CA ALA A 131 6.78 -2.61 7.22
C ALA A 131 7.17 -4.08 7.12
N GLU A 132 7.81 -4.49 6.02
CA GLU A 132 8.33 -5.85 5.81
C GLU A 132 9.35 -6.24 6.90
N GLU A 133 10.34 -5.38 7.16
CA GLU A 133 11.34 -5.60 8.21
C GLU A 133 10.70 -5.77 9.59
N ARG A 134 9.66 -4.98 9.91
CA ARG A 134 8.94 -5.08 11.17
C ARG A 134 8.13 -6.37 11.26
N ILE A 135 7.44 -6.78 10.19
CA ILE A 135 6.70 -8.05 10.14
C ILE A 135 7.65 -9.23 10.39
N ILE A 136 8.82 -9.23 9.76
CA ILE A 136 9.84 -10.27 9.97
C ILE A 136 10.27 -10.30 11.44
N LYS A 137 10.54 -9.15 12.05
CA LYS A 137 10.91 -9.07 13.48
C LYS A 137 9.80 -9.57 14.40
N LEU A 138 8.53 -9.23 14.12
CA LEU A 138 7.38 -9.72 14.87
C LEU A 138 7.25 -11.23 14.80
N GLY A 139 7.34 -11.82 13.59
CA GLY A 139 7.28 -13.27 13.40
C GLY A 139 8.43 -14.00 14.10
N LEU A 140 9.65 -13.45 14.07
CA LEU A 140 10.78 -13.98 14.85
C LEU A 140 10.48 -13.94 16.36
N THR A 141 9.99 -12.81 16.87
CA THR A 141 9.69 -12.65 18.30
C THR A 141 8.61 -13.62 18.78
N GLU A 142 7.54 -13.81 17.99
CA GLU A 142 6.49 -14.78 18.28
C GLU A 142 7.04 -16.22 18.28
N ALA A 143 7.86 -16.59 17.30
CA ALA A 143 8.50 -17.90 17.24
C ALA A 143 9.47 -18.17 18.42
N TYR A 144 10.18 -17.16 18.92
CA TYR A 144 11.00 -17.29 20.13
C TYR A 144 10.15 -17.45 21.40
N ARG A 145 9.02 -16.74 21.48
CA ARG A 145 8.09 -16.84 22.61
C ARG A 145 7.45 -18.23 22.69
N ASP A 146 7.03 -18.78 21.54
CA ASP A 146 6.46 -20.14 21.48
C ASP A 146 7.49 -21.22 21.86
N LYS A 147 8.78 -21.02 21.55
CA LYS A 147 9.86 -21.94 21.94
C LYS A 147 10.24 -21.83 23.43
N GLY A 148 10.07 -20.67 24.05
CA GLY A 148 10.35 -20.45 25.48
C GLY A 148 9.35 -21.09 26.44
N PHE A 149 8.19 -21.54 25.95
CA PHE A 149 7.19 -22.28 26.76
C PHE A 149 7.52 -23.78 26.94
N PHE A 150 8.58 -24.30 26.32
CA PHE A 150 8.99 -25.70 26.43
C PHE A 150 10.20 -25.94 27.36
N THR A 151 10.69 -24.93 28.09
CA THR A 151 11.89 -25.06 28.94
C THR A 151 11.65 -25.02 30.46
N ASP A 152 10.41 -24.95 30.94
CA ASP A 152 10.11 -24.95 32.39
C ASP A 152 9.57 -26.31 32.91
N TYR A 153 10.14 -27.41 32.44
CA TYR A 153 9.98 -28.73 33.07
C TYR A 153 11.32 -29.48 33.09
N GLU A 154 12.21 -29.11 34.01
CA GLU A 154 13.19 -30.02 34.62
C GLU A 154 13.34 -29.71 36.11
#